data_AF-A0A318GY74-F1
#
_entry.id   AF-A0A318GY74-F1
#
_cell.length_a   1.000
_cell.length_b   1.000
_cell.length_c   1.000
_cell.angle_alpha   90.00
_cell.angle_beta   90.00
_cell.angle_gamma   90.00
#
_symmetry.space_group_name_H-M   'P 1'
#
loop_
_entity.id
_entity.type
_entity.pdbx_description
1 polymer ?
#
loop_
_entity_poly.entity_id
_entity_poly.type
_entity_poly.pdbx_seq_one_letter_code
_entity_poly.pdbx_strand_id
1 'polypeptide(L)'
;MLRTVGSTQALHYAESRNYTEPLFVFVVMVIAGSRPVLTVVFGLVNGVAGRMPMRTHLVTAWSGFAAVPLLGSVVTEPAAMTIASLLLAPLVFRPDVPERLKYLALGVLFVNVSIGGTLTSYAAPPVLMVASTWNWDSAFMFSHFGWKAACAVLVNASIVTWLLRTHLRPGSSDGAVDGRPPVPLSITVVHLLLLAGVVVLAHHPVAFLGLFLMFLGFSQAYERHQSPLLIKEALLVAFFLAGLVILGGLQSWWLQPQALFFGSLALTAVTDNAALTYLGSLIAGISDPAKYMLVAGAVAGGGLTVIANAPNPAGVALLRKGFADESVGAGGLLLGALAPTAIAALAFLSF
;
A
#
# COMPACT_ATOMS: atom_id res chain seq x y z
N MET A 1 24.84 2.53 33.59
CA MET A 1 25.47 3.70 32.94
C MET A 1 24.79 3.92 31.59
N LEU A 2 23.76 4.77 31.53
CA LEU A 2 23.30 5.34 30.26
C LEU A 2 24.35 6.37 29.82
N ARG A 3 25.31 5.95 28.97
CA ARG A 3 26.12 6.92 28.22
C ARG A 3 25.14 7.66 27.31
N THR A 4 24.88 8.93 27.62
CA THR A 4 24.26 9.85 26.68
C THR A 4 25.17 9.91 25.46
N VAL A 5 24.78 9.20 24.40
CA VAL A 5 25.34 9.40 23.07
C VAL A 5 25.19 10.89 22.78
N GLY A 6 26.31 11.60 22.55
CA GLY A 6 26.29 13.05 22.38
C GLY A 6 25.38 13.45 21.20
N SER A 7 24.79 14.65 21.25
CA SER A 7 23.89 15.16 20.20
C SER A 7 24.49 15.04 18.80
N THR A 8 25.80 15.26 18.66
CA THR A 8 26.55 15.09 17.40
C THR A 8 26.52 13.65 16.88
N GLN A 9 26.65 12.66 17.75
CA GLN A 9 26.66 11.25 17.35
C GLN A 9 25.24 10.76 17.00
N ALA A 10 24.21 11.29 17.69
CA ALA A 10 22.82 11.05 17.34
C ALA A 10 22.45 11.66 15.97
N LEU A 11 22.90 12.90 15.70
CA LEU A 11 22.70 13.55 14.40
C LEU A 11 23.42 12.81 13.27
N HIS A 12 24.69 12.46 13.46
CA HIS A 12 25.45 11.67 12.47
C HIS A 12 24.78 10.32 12.19
N TYR A 13 24.24 9.65 13.23
CA TYR A 13 23.47 8.42 13.04
C TYR A 13 22.22 8.67 12.19
N ALA A 14 21.44 9.69 12.52
CA ALA A 14 20.22 10.03 11.78
C ALA A 14 20.52 10.40 10.32
N GLU A 15 21.54 11.21 10.06
CA GLU A 15 21.96 11.62 8.70
C GLU A 15 22.52 10.45 7.88
N SER A 16 23.07 9.41 8.52
CA SER A 16 23.55 8.21 7.84
C SER A 16 22.44 7.28 7.34
N ARG A 17 21.18 7.48 7.76
CA ARG A 17 20.06 6.62 7.35
C ARG A 17 19.53 7.00 5.97
N ASN A 18 18.92 6.05 5.28
CA ASN A 18 18.26 6.28 4.00
C ASN A 18 16.76 6.56 4.20
N TYR A 19 16.32 7.78 3.89
CA TYR A 19 14.91 8.21 3.99
C TYR A 19 14.17 8.21 2.64
N THR A 20 14.73 7.60 1.60
CA THR A 20 14.14 7.58 0.25
C THR A 20 12.71 7.07 0.26
N GLU A 21 12.46 5.95 0.92
CA GLU A 21 11.14 5.32 0.98
C GLU A 21 10.09 6.15 1.76
N PRO A 22 10.34 6.63 3.00
CA PRO A 22 9.43 7.54 3.68
C PRO A 22 9.07 8.79 2.84
N LEU A 23 10.05 9.39 2.17
CA LEU A 23 9.84 10.57 1.31
C LEU A 23 9.06 10.22 0.05
N PHE A 24 9.34 9.07 -0.56
CA PHE A 24 8.61 8.59 -1.73
C PHE A 24 7.14 8.32 -1.40
N VAL A 25 6.87 7.62 -0.30
CA VAL A 25 5.50 7.36 0.19
C VAL A 25 4.75 8.67 0.42
N PHE A 26 5.38 9.65 1.08
CA PHE A 26 4.80 10.98 1.26
C PHE A 26 4.34 11.61 -0.06
N VAL A 27 5.26 11.71 -1.02
CA VAL A 27 5.01 12.37 -2.31
C VAL A 27 3.92 11.64 -3.10
N VAL A 28 4.03 10.31 -3.21
CA VAL A 28 3.10 9.49 -4.00
C VAL A 28 1.71 9.53 -3.39
N MET A 29 1.56 9.45 -2.07
CA MET A 29 0.26 9.58 -1.41
C MET A 29 -0.42 10.92 -1.74
N VAL A 30 0.33 12.02 -1.71
CA VAL A 30 -0.20 13.36 -1.99
C VAL A 30 -0.64 13.49 -3.46
N ILE A 31 0.18 13.03 -4.41
CA ILE A 31 -0.14 13.14 -5.84
C ILE A 31 -1.27 12.16 -6.21
N ALA A 32 -1.21 10.90 -5.76
CA ALA A 32 -2.21 9.88 -6.07
C ALA A 32 -3.58 10.19 -5.44
N GLY A 33 -3.59 10.82 -4.27
CA GLY A 33 -4.80 11.29 -3.59
C GLY A 33 -5.38 12.59 -4.16
N SER A 34 -4.79 13.18 -5.20
CA SER A 34 -5.28 14.41 -5.80
C SER A 34 -6.59 14.20 -6.57
N ARG A 35 -7.44 15.24 -6.60
CA ARG A 35 -8.74 15.19 -7.29
C ARG A 35 -8.62 14.80 -8.77
N PRO A 36 -7.67 15.32 -9.57
CA PRO A 36 -7.54 14.93 -10.98
C PRO A 36 -7.25 13.42 -11.15
N VAL A 37 -6.37 12.84 -10.33
CA VAL A 37 -6.06 11.41 -10.37
C VAL A 37 -7.27 10.58 -9.96
N LEU A 38 -7.91 10.92 -8.83
CA LEU A 38 -9.09 10.21 -8.34
C LEU A 38 -10.26 10.29 -9.33
N THR A 39 -10.44 11.42 -10.03
CA THR A 39 -11.50 11.56 -11.04
C THR A 39 -11.32 10.56 -12.18
N VAL A 40 -10.08 10.36 -12.65
CA VAL A 40 -9.78 9.35 -13.68
C VAL A 40 -10.07 7.95 -13.16
N VAL A 41 -9.54 7.61 -11.98
CA VAL A 41 -9.73 6.26 -11.40
C VAL A 41 -11.23 5.98 -11.21
N PHE A 42 -11.96 6.91 -10.58
CA PHE A 42 -13.39 6.75 -10.34
C PHE A 42 -14.18 6.68 -11.64
N GLY A 43 -13.83 7.49 -12.64
CA GLY A 43 -14.41 7.43 -13.98
C GLY A 43 -14.22 6.07 -14.66
N LEU A 44 -13.01 5.50 -14.58
CA LEU A 44 -12.71 4.18 -15.12
C LEU A 44 -13.48 3.08 -14.38
N VAL A 45 -13.42 3.07 -13.05
CA VAL A 45 -14.13 2.07 -12.22
C VAL A 45 -15.64 2.15 -12.45
N ASN A 46 -16.23 3.34 -12.45
CA ASN A 46 -17.67 3.52 -12.69
C ASN A 46 -18.06 3.17 -14.13
N GLY A 47 -17.21 3.47 -15.11
CA GLY A 47 -17.43 3.10 -16.50
C GLY A 47 -17.43 1.58 -16.71
N VAL A 48 -16.57 0.85 -16.00
CA VAL A 48 -16.59 -0.62 -15.99
C VAL A 48 -17.81 -1.13 -15.23
N ALA A 49 -18.09 -0.58 -14.05
CA ALA A 49 -19.21 -0.96 -13.21
C ALA A 49 -20.57 -0.80 -13.90
N GLY A 50 -20.77 0.29 -14.65
CA GLY A 50 -22.00 0.54 -15.40
C GLY A 50 -22.25 -0.42 -16.56
N ARG A 51 -21.23 -1.16 -17.01
CA ARG A 51 -21.35 -2.19 -18.06
C ARG A 51 -21.60 -3.59 -17.49
N MET A 52 -21.44 -3.77 -16.18
CA MET A 52 -21.67 -5.06 -15.53
C MET A 52 -23.15 -5.18 -15.11
N PRO A 53 -23.74 -6.39 -15.14
CA PRO A 53 -25.13 -6.63 -14.72
C PRO A 53 -25.34 -6.53 -13.18
N MET A 54 -24.29 -6.15 -12.43
CA MET A 54 -24.30 -6.07 -10.97
C MET A 54 -24.52 -4.63 -10.50
N ARG A 55 -24.96 -4.46 -9.24
CA ARG A 55 -25.14 -3.13 -8.64
C ARG A 55 -23.81 -2.36 -8.63
N THR A 56 -23.82 -1.11 -9.08
CA THR A 56 -22.60 -0.28 -9.23
C THR A 56 -21.73 -0.27 -7.97
N HIS A 57 -22.30 -0.05 -6.79
CA HIS A 57 -21.55 -0.01 -5.52
C HIS A 57 -20.86 -1.34 -5.17
N LEU A 58 -21.40 -2.49 -5.59
CA LEU A 58 -20.75 -3.79 -5.41
C LEU A 58 -19.51 -3.88 -6.31
N VAL A 59 -19.63 -3.47 -7.57
CA VAL A 59 -18.50 -3.49 -8.51
C VAL A 59 -17.44 -2.48 -8.10
N THR A 60 -17.83 -1.31 -7.63
CA THR A 60 -16.91 -0.29 -7.10
C THR A 60 -16.16 -0.81 -5.88
N ALA A 61 -16.86 -1.41 -4.91
CA ALA A 61 -16.23 -2.01 -3.73
C ALA A 61 -15.28 -3.15 -4.11
N TRP A 62 -15.74 -4.07 -4.97
CA TRP A 62 -14.91 -5.16 -5.47
C TRP A 62 -13.67 -4.65 -6.22
N SER A 63 -13.81 -3.60 -7.03
CA SER A 63 -12.69 -2.97 -7.73
C SER A 63 -11.68 -2.36 -6.75
N GLY A 64 -12.14 -1.77 -5.64
CA GLY A 64 -11.28 -1.28 -4.57
C GLY A 64 -10.50 -2.39 -3.86
N PHE A 65 -11.09 -3.58 -3.70
CA PHE A 65 -10.42 -4.72 -3.07
C PHE A 65 -9.60 -5.58 -4.05
N ALA A 66 -9.86 -5.54 -5.36
CA ALA A 66 -9.19 -6.38 -6.35
C ALA A 66 -8.42 -5.57 -7.39
N ALA A 67 -9.12 -4.83 -8.24
CA ALA A 67 -8.53 -4.17 -9.39
C ALA A 67 -7.47 -3.13 -8.99
N VAL A 68 -7.75 -2.28 -8.00
CA VAL A 68 -6.80 -1.26 -7.55
C VAL A 68 -5.56 -1.88 -6.90
N PRO A 69 -5.65 -2.87 -5.99
CA PRO A 69 -4.48 -3.58 -5.49
C PRO A 69 -3.61 -4.23 -6.58
N LEU A 70 -4.21 -4.85 -7.61
CA LEU A 70 -3.46 -5.43 -8.72
C LEU A 70 -2.79 -4.35 -9.60
N LEU A 71 -3.46 -3.22 -9.81
CA LEU A 71 -2.87 -2.05 -10.48
C LEU A 71 -1.70 -1.43 -9.68
N GLY A 72 -1.59 -1.75 -8.38
CA GLY A 72 -0.43 -1.42 -7.57
C GLY A 72 0.89 -1.93 -8.16
N SER A 73 0.85 -3.05 -8.90
CA SER A 73 2.01 -3.56 -9.63
C SER A 73 2.51 -2.66 -10.78
N VAL A 74 1.71 -1.70 -11.22
CA VAL A 74 2.04 -0.75 -12.29
C VAL A 74 2.37 0.62 -11.71
N VAL A 75 1.64 1.05 -10.67
CA VAL A 75 1.81 2.39 -10.08
C VAL A 75 2.77 2.34 -8.90
N THR A 76 2.38 1.69 -7.81
CA THR A 76 3.15 1.29 -6.60
C THR A 76 2.14 0.94 -5.50
N GLU A 77 2.57 0.20 -4.47
CA GLU A 77 1.69 -0.15 -3.35
C GLU A 77 1.15 1.07 -2.56
N PRO A 78 1.94 2.11 -2.21
CA PRO A 78 1.42 3.29 -1.50
C PRO A 78 0.36 4.06 -2.30
N ALA A 79 0.54 4.17 -3.61
CA ALA A 79 -0.46 4.78 -4.49
C ALA A 79 -1.76 3.96 -4.50
N ALA A 80 -1.64 2.64 -4.71
CA ALA A 80 -2.80 1.74 -4.73
C ALA A 80 -3.55 1.75 -3.40
N MET A 81 -2.85 1.73 -2.27
CA MET A 81 -3.46 1.83 -0.94
C MET A 81 -4.25 3.14 -0.78
N THR A 82 -3.68 4.26 -1.20
CA THR A 82 -4.34 5.56 -1.11
C THR A 82 -5.62 5.60 -1.95
N ILE A 83 -5.51 5.18 -3.21
CA ILE A 83 -6.63 5.17 -4.16
C ILE A 83 -7.73 4.22 -3.69
N ALA A 84 -7.38 2.99 -3.28
CA ALA A 84 -8.34 2.00 -2.80
C ALA A 84 -9.02 2.46 -1.51
N SER A 85 -8.26 3.05 -0.57
CA SER A 85 -8.81 3.58 0.68
C SER A 85 -9.83 4.68 0.39
N LEU A 86 -9.53 5.63 -0.50
CA LEU A 86 -10.45 6.72 -0.83
C LEU A 86 -11.68 6.24 -1.62
N LEU A 87 -11.53 5.19 -2.44
CA LEU A 87 -12.65 4.55 -3.13
C LEU A 87 -13.58 3.80 -2.15
N LEU A 88 -12.99 3.11 -1.17
CA LEU A 88 -13.72 2.24 -0.23
C LEU A 88 -14.26 2.99 0.98
N ALA A 89 -13.66 4.12 1.37
CA ALA A 89 -14.08 4.93 2.52
C ALA A 89 -15.59 5.23 2.54
N PRO A 90 -16.19 5.81 1.48
CA PRO A 90 -17.61 6.14 1.47
C PRO A 90 -18.55 4.93 1.31
N LEU A 91 -18.01 3.73 1.07
CA LEU A 91 -18.80 2.50 0.85
C LEU A 91 -18.79 1.59 2.08
N VAL A 92 -17.61 1.38 2.67
CA VAL A 92 -17.34 0.33 3.67
C VAL A 92 -16.99 0.92 5.02
N PHE A 93 -16.16 1.96 5.06
CA PHE A 93 -15.61 2.50 6.31
C PHE A 93 -16.48 3.63 6.83
N ARG A 94 -17.69 3.25 7.26
CA ARG A 94 -18.72 4.16 7.78
C ARG A 94 -19.27 3.68 9.11
N PRO A 95 -19.88 4.56 9.93
CA PRO A 95 -20.45 4.19 11.21
C PRO A 95 -21.52 3.09 11.14
N ASP A 96 -22.29 3.01 10.05
CA ASP A 96 -23.39 2.04 9.86
C ASP A 96 -22.92 0.61 9.55
N VAL A 97 -21.66 0.42 9.16
CA VAL A 97 -21.11 -0.91 8.84
C VAL A 97 -20.59 -1.57 10.12
N PRO A 98 -20.96 -2.84 10.39
CA PRO A 98 -20.48 -3.57 11.56
C PRO A 98 -18.96 -3.59 11.66
N GLU A 99 -18.44 -3.31 12.84
CA GLU A 99 -17.00 -3.13 13.05
C GLU A 99 -16.16 -4.36 12.70
N ARG A 100 -16.69 -5.56 12.97
CA ARG A 100 -16.05 -6.83 12.57
C ARG A 100 -15.85 -6.92 11.05
N LEU A 101 -16.82 -6.46 10.27
CA LEU A 101 -16.71 -6.43 8.80
C LEU A 101 -15.75 -5.35 8.32
N LYS A 102 -15.65 -4.21 9.04
CA LYS A 102 -14.65 -3.17 8.75
C LYS A 102 -13.22 -3.67 9.00
N TYR A 103 -12.98 -4.40 10.09
CA TYR A 103 -11.68 -5.02 10.34
C TYR A 103 -11.32 -6.08 9.29
N LEU A 104 -12.27 -6.95 8.90
CA LEU A 104 -12.07 -7.90 7.81
C LEU A 104 -11.75 -7.18 6.49
N ALA A 105 -12.50 -6.14 6.16
CA ALA A 105 -12.28 -5.33 4.96
C ALA A 105 -10.91 -4.65 4.95
N LEU A 106 -10.50 -4.10 6.10
CA LEU A 106 -9.18 -3.50 6.24
C LEU A 106 -8.07 -4.53 6.07
N GLY A 107 -8.21 -5.71 6.70
CA GLY A 107 -7.27 -6.81 6.54
C GLY A 107 -7.16 -7.30 5.10
N VAL A 108 -8.30 -7.46 4.41
CA VAL A 108 -8.33 -7.83 2.97
C VAL A 108 -7.64 -6.76 2.12
N LEU A 109 -7.92 -5.49 2.37
CA LEU A 109 -7.26 -4.40 1.64
C LEU A 109 -5.74 -4.44 1.82
N PHE A 110 -5.25 -4.61 3.05
CA PHE A 110 -3.82 -4.62 3.35
C PHE A 110 -3.13 -5.82 2.73
N VAL A 111 -3.69 -7.02 2.91
CA VAL A 111 -3.14 -8.23 2.30
C VAL A 111 -3.14 -8.11 0.78
N ASN A 112 -4.25 -7.68 0.17
CA ASN A 112 -4.36 -7.60 -1.28
C ASN A 112 -3.44 -6.56 -1.89
N VAL A 113 -3.21 -5.41 -1.24
CA VAL A 113 -2.20 -4.42 -1.71
C VAL A 113 -0.80 -5.01 -1.62
N SER A 114 -0.47 -5.68 -0.51
CA SER A 114 0.84 -6.30 -0.28
C SER A 114 1.17 -7.38 -1.32
N ILE A 115 0.24 -8.29 -1.62
CA ILE A 115 0.49 -9.33 -2.62
C ILE A 115 0.26 -8.82 -4.06
N GLY A 116 -0.60 -7.82 -4.25
CA GLY A 116 -0.93 -7.25 -5.56
C GLY A 116 0.26 -6.56 -6.24
N GLY A 117 1.24 -6.07 -5.48
CA GLY A 117 2.48 -5.53 -6.02
C GLY A 117 3.40 -6.57 -6.69
N THR A 118 3.16 -7.88 -6.49
CA THR A 118 4.06 -8.95 -6.95
C THR A 118 3.88 -9.40 -8.40
N LEU A 119 2.97 -8.76 -9.16
CA LEU A 119 2.80 -9.05 -10.59
C LEU A 119 4.00 -8.60 -11.43
N THR A 120 4.81 -7.66 -10.93
CA THR A 120 5.98 -7.10 -11.61
C THR A 120 7.18 -7.05 -10.66
N SER A 121 8.38 -6.86 -11.19
CA SER A 121 9.63 -6.85 -10.40
C SER A 121 9.97 -5.51 -9.75
N TYR A 122 9.19 -4.46 -10.01
CA TYR A 122 9.53 -3.08 -9.64
C TYR A 122 8.55 -2.43 -8.65
N ALA A 123 7.39 -3.03 -8.43
CA ALA A 123 6.30 -2.34 -7.71
C ALA A 123 6.22 -2.63 -6.21
N ALA A 124 6.56 -3.86 -5.80
CA ALA A 124 6.61 -4.25 -4.39
C ALA A 124 8.03 -4.04 -3.85
N PRO A 125 8.22 -3.22 -2.79
CA PRO A 125 9.54 -3.04 -2.17
C PRO A 125 10.25 -4.36 -1.82
N PRO A 126 9.58 -5.39 -1.26
CA PRO A 126 10.22 -6.68 -0.99
C PRO A 126 10.79 -7.39 -2.22
N VAL A 127 10.15 -7.19 -3.37
CA VAL A 127 10.61 -7.78 -4.65
C VAL A 127 11.77 -6.97 -5.20
N LEU A 128 11.68 -5.64 -5.14
CA LEU A 128 12.72 -4.75 -5.63
C LEU A 128 14.06 -4.96 -4.89
N MET A 129 14.01 -5.22 -3.58
CA MET A 129 15.20 -5.48 -2.75
C MET A 129 15.98 -6.73 -3.17
N VAL A 130 15.32 -7.68 -3.84
CA VAL A 130 15.92 -8.97 -4.21
C VAL A 130 16.03 -9.18 -5.71
N ALA A 131 15.28 -8.42 -6.51
CA ALA A 131 15.18 -8.60 -7.96
C ALA A 131 16.53 -8.50 -8.66
N SER A 132 17.35 -7.49 -8.33
CA SER A 132 18.69 -7.36 -8.90
C SER A 132 19.66 -8.42 -8.39
N THR A 133 19.52 -8.82 -7.12
CA THR A 133 20.41 -9.79 -6.47
C THR A 133 20.22 -11.21 -7.02
N TRP A 134 18.98 -11.57 -7.34
CA TRP A 134 18.62 -12.91 -7.84
C TRP A 134 18.20 -12.93 -9.31
N ASN A 135 18.37 -11.81 -10.03
CA ASN A 135 17.99 -11.63 -11.43
C ASN A 135 16.52 -12.00 -11.71
N TRP A 136 15.60 -11.61 -10.84
CA TRP A 136 14.17 -11.78 -11.05
C TRP A 136 13.63 -10.61 -11.88
N ASP A 137 13.30 -10.89 -13.13
CA ASP A 137 12.61 -9.95 -13.99
C ASP A 137 11.08 -10.01 -13.80
N SER A 138 10.35 -9.14 -14.49
CA SER A 138 8.89 -9.12 -14.39
C SER A 138 8.23 -10.39 -14.95
N ALA A 139 8.87 -11.07 -15.90
CA ALA A 139 8.38 -12.35 -16.42
C ALA A 139 8.44 -13.44 -15.35
N PHE A 140 9.57 -13.54 -14.64
CA PHE A 140 9.75 -14.44 -13.50
C PHE A 140 8.73 -14.16 -12.40
N MET A 141 8.56 -12.89 -12.04
CA MET A 141 7.59 -12.50 -11.01
C MET A 141 6.18 -12.89 -11.41
N PHE A 142 5.77 -12.60 -12.64
CA PHE A 142 4.44 -12.97 -13.13
C PHE A 142 4.21 -14.49 -13.13
N SER A 143 5.18 -15.27 -13.60
CA SER A 143 5.04 -16.73 -13.75
C SER A 143 5.08 -17.49 -12.42
N HIS A 144 5.78 -16.97 -11.40
CA HIS A 144 5.95 -17.64 -10.10
C HIS A 144 5.05 -17.08 -9.00
N PHE A 145 4.85 -15.75 -8.96
CA PHE A 145 4.08 -15.07 -7.91
C PHE A 145 2.80 -14.43 -8.44
N GLY A 146 2.87 -13.72 -9.57
CA GLY A 146 1.83 -12.80 -10.01
C GLY A 146 0.47 -13.45 -10.23
N TRP A 147 0.40 -14.60 -10.88
CA TRP A 147 -0.89 -15.29 -11.09
C TRP A 147 -1.46 -15.86 -9.78
N LYS A 148 -0.61 -16.39 -8.88
CA LYS A 148 -1.00 -16.90 -7.56
C LYS A 148 -1.54 -15.76 -6.69
N ALA A 149 -0.85 -14.62 -6.69
CA ALA A 149 -1.28 -13.40 -6.02
C ALA A 149 -2.60 -12.88 -6.61
N ALA A 150 -2.74 -12.85 -7.94
CA ALA A 150 -3.99 -12.44 -8.59
C ALA A 150 -5.17 -13.32 -8.17
N CYS A 151 -5.00 -14.66 -8.16
CA CYS A 151 -6.02 -15.57 -7.66
C CYS A 151 -6.40 -15.27 -6.19
N ALA A 152 -5.41 -15.11 -5.30
CA ALA A 152 -5.68 -14.78 -3.90
C ALA A 152 -6.40 -13.44 -3.72
N VAL A 153 -5.98 -12.41 -4.46
CA VAL A 153 -6.62 -11.08 -4.46
C VAL A 153 -8.08 -11.20 -4.88
N LEU A 154 -8.36 -11.88 -5.99
CA LEU A 154 -9.72 -12.07 -6.51
C LEU A 154 -10.60 -12.84 -5.53
N VAL A 155 -10.07 -13.88 -4.88
CA VAL A 155 -10.81 -14.67 -3.87
C VAL A 155 -11.11 -13.80 -2.64
N ASN A 156 -10.10 -13.15 -2.06
CA ASN A 156 -10.26 -12.26 -0.91
C ASN A 156 -11.28 -11.15 -1.17
N ALA A 157 -11.16 -10.47 -2.33
CA ALA A 157 -12.05 -9.40 -2.74
C ALA A 157 -13.49 -9.88 -2.94
N SER A 158 -13.67 -11.07 -3.52
CA SER A 158 -14.99 -11.64 -3.75
C SER A 158 -15.67 -12.03 -2.44
N ILE A 159 -14.94 -12.67 -1.52
CA ILE A 159 -15.45 -13.04 -0.19
C ILE A 159 -15.87 -11.81 0.60
N VAL A 160 -15.00 -10.80 0.71
CA VAL A 160 -15.32 -9.61 1.51
C VAL A 160 -16.45 -8.80 0.89
N THR A 161 -16.48 -8.64 -0.44
CA THR A 161 -17.55 -7.94 -1.13
C THR A 161 -18.87 -8.67 -0.93
N TRP A 162 -18.86 -10.01 -1.00
CA TRP A 162 -20.05 -10.81 -0.71
C TRP A 162 -20.52 -10.61 0.74
N LEU A 163 -19.65 -10.65 1.73
CA LEU A 163 -20.02 -10.42 3.14
C LEU A 163 -20.56 -9.00 3.39
N LEU A 164 -20.01 -8.00 2.70
CA LEU A 164 -20.44 -6.61 2.78
C LEU A 164 -21.70 -6.29 1.96
N ARG A 165 -22.16 -7.18 1.08
CA ARG A 165 -23.18 -6.90 0.05
C ARG A 165 -24.48 -6.27 0.56
N THR A 166 -24.88 -6.57 1.79
CA THR A 166 -26.11 -6.03 2.42
C THR A 166 -25.89 -4.67 3.07
N HIS A 167 -24.63 -4.31 3.35
CA HIS A 167 -24.20 -3.06 3.98
C HIS A 167 -23.68 -2.05 2.95
N LEU A 168 -23.28 -2.53 1.77
CA LEU A 168 -22.89 -1.68 0.65
C LEU A 168 -24.11 -0.96 0.13
N ARG A 169 -24.08 0.36 0.30
CA ARG A 169 -25.07 1.29 -0.24
C ARG A 169 -24.39 2.10 -1.34
N PRO A 170 -25.16 2.73 -2.25
CA PRO A 170 -24.60 3.82 -3.03
C PRO A 170 -23.92 4.78 -2.04
N GLY A 171 -22.61 4.95 -2.16
CA GLY A 171 -21.95 6.00 -1.42
C GLY A 171 -22.69 7.29 -1.75
N SER A 172 -22.99 8.11 -0.74
CA SER A 172 -23.17 9.53 -1.00
C SER A 172 -21.91 9.92 -1.76
N SER A 173 -22.08 10.16 -3.05
CA SER A 173 -20.98 10.60 -3.90
C SER A 173 -20.72 12.02 -3.47
N ASP A 174 -20.05 12.20 -2.33
CA ASP A 174 -19.49 13.48 -1.92
C ASP A 174 -18.38 13.92 -2.90
N GLY A 175 -17.98 13.05 -3.83
CA GLY A 175 -17.26 13.43 -5.04
C GLY A 175 -18.07 14.24 -6.06
N ALA A 176 -19.39 14.41 -5.87
CA ALA A 176 -20.29 15.03 -6.83
C ALA A 176 -21.29 16.03 -6.21
N VAL A 177 -20.91 16.81 -5.18
CA VAL A 177 -21.63 18.06 -4.83
C VAL A 177 -20.68 19.14 -4.28
N ASP A 178 -19.42 19.20 -4.69
CA ASP A 178 -18.53 20.28 -4.20
C ASP A 178 -18.74 21.61 -4.95
N GLY A 179 -19.69 21.68 -5.90
CA GLY A 179 -19.91 22.87 -6.77
C GLY A 179 -18.71 23.27 -7.63
N ARG A 180 -17.56 22.60 -7.47
CA ARG A 180 -16.30 22.89 -8.17
C ARG A 180 -16.39 22.47 -9.63
N PRO A 181 -15.79 23.24 -10.55
CA PRO A 181 -15.80 22.92 -11.96
C PRO A 181 -15.20 21.53 -12.24
N PRO A 182 -15.63 20.88 -13.34
CA PRO A 182 -15.03 19.63 -13.79
C PRO A 182 -13.54 19.84 -14.05
N VAL A 183 -12.74 18.80 -13.84
CA VAL A 183 -11.28 18.87 -14.04
C VAL A 183 -10.97 18.80 -15.55
N PRO A 184 -10.31 19.81 -16.15
CA PRO A 184 -9.84 19.76 -17.53
C PRO A 184 -8.85 18.61 -17.77
N LEU A 185 -8.93 17.99 -18.96
CA LEU A 185 -8.05 16.89 -19.34
C LEU A 185 -6.56 17.27 -19.27
N SER A 186 -6.20 18.51 -19.60
CA SER A 186 -4.81 18.99 -19.52
C SER A 186 -4.25 18.94 -18.11
N ILE A 187 -5.04 19.38 -17.11
CA ILE A 187 -4.67 19.33 -15.69
C ILE A 187 -4.47 17.88 -15.25
N THR A 188 -5.40 17.01 -15.65
CA THR A 188 -5.32 15.57 -15.39
C THR A 188 -4.05 14.95 -15.97
N VAL A 189 -3.75 15.23 -17.24
CA VAL A 189 -2.53 14.71 -17.90
C VAL A 189 -1.28 15.16 -17.18
N VAL A 190 -1.20 16.44 -16.76
CA VAL A 190 -0.05 16.93 -15.97
C VAL A 190 0.11 16.17 -14.65
N HIS A 191 -0.99 15.90 -13.93
CA HIS A 191 -0.93 15.14 -12.67
C HIS A 191 -0.45 13.70 -12.91
N LEU A 192 -0.94 13.04 -13.97
CA LEU A 192 -0.53 11.69 -14.32
C LEU A 192 0.94 11.62 -14.76
N LEU A 193 1.42 12.60 -15.54
CA LEU A 193 2.82 12.69 -15.93
C LEU A 193 3.74 12.94 -14.73
N LEU A 194 3.33 13.81 -13.80
CA LEU A 194 4.06 14.06 -12.56
C LEU A 194 4.12 12.81 -11.68
N LEU A 195 3.00 12.10 -11.50
CA LEU A 195 2.95 10.84 -10.77
C LEU A 195 3.87 9.79 -11.41
N ALA A 196 3.77 9.60 -12.73
CA ALA A 196 4.63 8.68 -13.46
C ALA A 196 6.11 9.06 -13.34
N GLY A 197 6.45 10.35 -13.46
CA GLY A 197 7.81 10.85 -13.28
C GLY A 197 8.37 10.57 -11.89
N VAL A 198 7.57 10.76 -10.84
CA VAL A 198 7.95 10.41 -9.46
C VAL A 198 8.23 8.92 -9.32
N VAL A 199 7.37 8.06 -9.89
CA VAL A 199 7.55 6.59 -9.84
C VAL A 199 8.80 6.16 -10.60
N VAL A 200 9.03 6.68 -11.81
CA VAL A 200 10.23 6.37 -12.61
C VAL A 200 11.50 6.81 -11.88
N LEU A 201 11.45 7.92 -11.16
CA LEU A 201 12.57 8.48 -10.42
C LEU A 201 12.60 8.08 -8.94
N ALA A 202 11.89 7.02 -8.52
CA ALA A 202 11.75 6.62 -7.12
C ALA A 202 13.08 6.44 -6.37
N HIS A 203 14.15 6.07 -7.08
CA HIS A 203 15.50 5.89 -6.53
C HIS A 203 16.33 7.20 -6.44
N HIS A 204 15.77 8.33 -6.88
CA HIS A 204 16.44 9.63 -6.93
C HIS A 204 15.66 10.69 -6.11
N PRO A 205 15.84 10.72 -4.77
CA PRO A 205 15.15 11.65 -3.87
C PRO A 205 15.13 13.10 -4.32
N VAL A 206 16.27 13.62 -4.73
CA VAL A 206 16.39 15.02 -5.18
C VAL A 206 15.49 15.29 -6.39
N ALA A 207 15.44 14.36 -7.33
CA ALA A 207 14.69 14.53 -8.57
C ALA A 207 13.17 14.41 -8.34
N PHE A 208 12.71 13.39 -7.61
CA PHE A 208 11.28 13.24 -7.36
C PHE A 208 10.75 14.31 -6.39
N LEU A 209 11.56 14.80 -5.44
CA LEU A 209 11.18 15.95 -4.62
C LEU A 209 11.09 17.24 -5.45
N GLY A 210 11.96 17.43 -6.44
CA GLY A 210 11.85 18.53 -7.40
C GLY A 210 10.52 18.48 -8.18
N LEU A 211 10.15 17.30 -8.68
CA LEU A 211 8.84 17.09 -9.32
C LEU A 211 7.68 17.33 -8.36
N PHE A 212 7.82 16.95 -7.09
CA PHE A 212 6.81 17.21 -6.08
C PHE A 212 6.63 18.70 -5.78
N LEU A 213 7.71 19.47 -5.69
CA LEU A 213 7.62 20.93 -5.53
C LEU A 213 6.94 21.58 -6.74
N MET A 214 7.25 21.10 -7.95
CA MET A 214 6.54 21.51 -9.18
C MET A 214 5.05 21.15 -9.13
N PHE A 215 4.71 19.95 -8.64
CA PHE A 215 3.33 19.52 -8.43
C PHE A 215 2.57 20.42 -7.45
N LEU A 216 3.20 20.82 -6.34
CA LEU A 216 2.58 21.73 -5.37
C LEU A 216 2.33 23.11 -5.98
N GLY A 217 3.33 23.66 -6.70
CA GLY A 217 3.17 24.92 -7.42
C GLY A 217 2.06 24.87 -8.48
N PHE A 218 1.98 23.77 -9.24
CA PHE A 218 0.92 23.55 -10.23
C PHE A 218 -0.46 23.42 -9.55
N SER A 219 -0.56 22.66 -8.46
CA SER A 219 -1.80 22.49 -7.71
C SER A 219 -2.30 23.82 -7.16
N GLN A 220 -1.40 24.66 -6.65
CA GLN A 220 -1.74 26.00 -6.18
C GLN A 220 -2.21 26.91 -7.32
N ALA A 221 -1.53 26.88 -8.48
CA ALA A 221 -1.89 27.70 -9.64
C ALA A 221 -3.29 27.36 -10.21
N TYR A 222 -3.73 26.11 -10.06
CA TYR A 222 -5.03 25.61 -10.55
C TYR A 222 -5.97 25.18 -9.43
N GLU A 223 -5.94 25.86 -8.28
CA GLU A 223 -6.69 25.51 -7.05
C GLU A 223 -8.19 25.22 -7.28
N ARG A 224 -8.83 25.90 -8.25
CA ARG A 224 -10.26 25.71 -8.59
C ARG A 224 -10.60 24.27 -9.01
N HIS A 225 -9.63 23.54 -9.51
CA HIS A 225 -9.79 22.15 -9.94
C HIS A 225 -9.29 21.14 -8.90
N GLN A 226 -8.72 21.62 -7.79
CA GLN A 226 -8.12 20.79 -6.75
C GLN A 226 -9.09 20.52 -5.58
N SER A 227 -8.73 19.51 -4.79
CA SER A 227 -9.22 19.33 -3.43
C SER A 227 -8.05 19.54 -2.47
N PRO A 228 -8.32 19.78 -1.17
CA PRO A 228 -7.26 19.80 -0.17
C PRO A 228 -6.37 18.57 -0.30
N LEU A 229 -5.06 18.81 -0.44
CA LEU A 229 -4.07 17.75 -0.57
C LEU A 229 -3.93 17.01 0.76
N LEU A 230 -3.67 15.71 0.71
CA LEU A 230 -3.48 14.83 1.87
C LEU A 230 -2.12 15.02 2.56
N ILE A 231 -1.66 16.27 2.70
CA ILE A 231 -0.35 16.60 3.26
C ILE A 231 -0.25 16.10 4.70
N LYS A 232 -1.29 16.32 5.50
CA LYS A 232 -1.29 15.92 6.91
C LYS A 232 -1.21 14.40 7.07
N GLU A 233 -2.07 13.67 6.36
CA GLU A 233 -2.11 12.21 6.41
C GLU A 233 -0.81 11.61 5.89
N ALA A 234 -0.33 12.08 4.74
CA ALA A 234 0.93 11.60 4.16
C ALA A 234 2.13 11.92 5.05
N LEU A 235 2.17 13.08 5.71
CA LEU A 235 3.25 13.47 6.62
C LEU A 235 3.27 12.58 7.86
N LEU A 236 2.10 12.26 8.44
CA LEU A 236 2.01 11.33 9.57
C LEU A 236 2.55 9.94 9.21
N VAL A 237 2.23 9.45 8.02
CA VAL A 237 2.74 8.17 7.50
C VAL A 237 4.24 8.23 7.29
N ALA A 238 4.75 9.25 6.60
CA ALA A 238 6.18 9.39 6.34
C ALA A 238 6.99 9.59 7.61
N PHE A 239 6.47 10.34 8.58
CA PHE A 239 7.08 10.49 9.91
C PHE A 239 7.16 9.15 10.63
N PHE A 240 6.09 8.37 10.60
CA PHE A 240 6.07 7.03 11.18
C PHE A 240 7.11 6.11 10.52
N LEU A 241 7.17 6.07 9.19
CA LEU A 241 8.15 5.27 8.45
C LEU A 241 9.60 5.73 8.70
N ALA A 242 9.85 7.04 8.75
CA ALA A 242 11.17 7.57 9.12
C ALA A 242 11.56 7.17 10.55
N GLY A 243 10.59 7.15 11.47
CA GLY A 243 10.77 6.61 12.82
C GLY A 243 11.19 5.13 12.81
N LEU A 244 10.56 4.30 11.97
CA LEU A 244 10.97 2.90 11.77
C LEU A 244 12.38 2.77 11.20
N VAL A 245 12.78 3.63 10.27
CA VAL A 245 14.15 3.65 9.71
C VAL A 245 15.18 3.97 10.79
N ILE A 246 14.91 4.97 11.63
CA ILE A 246 15.82 5.39 12.71
C ILE A 246 15.87 4.33 13.82
N LEU A 247 14.72 3.85 14.30
CA LEU A 247 14.66 2.91 15.42
C LEU A 247 15.05 1.49 15.00
N GLY A 248 14.61 1.05 13.83
CA GLY A 248 14.92 -0.28 13.28
C GLY A 248 16.41 -0.48 13.07
N GLY A 249 17.13 0.55 12.61
CA GLY A 249 18.58 0.50 12.47
C GLY A 249 19.35 0.36 13.80
N LEU A 250 18.71 0.62 14.95
CA LEU A 250 19.28 0.38 16.29
C LEU A 250 18.89 -1.00 16.86
N GLN A 251 17.88 -1.64 16.28
CA GLN A 251 17.27 -2.89 16.78
C GLN A 251 17.60 -4.12 15.93
N SER A 252 18.58 -4.06 15.04
CA SER A 252 18.92 -5.15 14.10
C SER A 252 19.56 -6.39 14.74
N TRP A 253 19.71 -6.44 16.07
CA TRP A 253 20.49 -7.45 16.80
C TRP A 253 19.85 -8.84 16.88
N TRP A 254 18.54 -8.96 16.67
CA TRP A 254 17.79 -10.23 16.79
C TRP A 254 17.50 -10.91 15.45
N LEU A 255 17.93 -10.30 14.32
CA LEU A 255 17.71 -10.83 12.98
C LEU A 255 18.69 -11.98 12.70
N GLN A 256 18.34 -13.20 13.13
CA GLN A 256 19.08 -14.44 12.83
C GLN A 256 18.26 -15.40 11.96
N PRO A 257 18.89 -16.11 11.00
CA PRO A 257 18.15 -16.75 9.90
C PRO A 257 17.74 -18.20 10.21
N GLN A 258 16.60 -18.43 10.88
CA GLN A 258 16.02 -19.78 10.98
C GLN A 258 14.48 -19.77 11.06
N ALA A 259 13.83 -19.90 9.89
CA ALA A 259 12.49 -20.47 9.61
C ALA A 259 11.94 -19.80 8.33
N LEU A 260 12.34 -20.31 7.17
CA LEU A 260 11.92 -19.75 5.89
C LEU A 260 10.43 -20.08 5.62
N PHE A 261 9.69 -19.10 5.11
CA PHE A 261 8.23 -18.99 5.08
C PHE A 261 7.53 -18.66 6.40
N PHE A 262 7.42 -19.59 7.35
CA PHE A 262 6.64 -19.35 8.58
C PHE A 262 7.30 -18.32 9.49
N GLY A 263 8.63 -18.31 9.56
CA GLY A 263 9.37 -17.25 10.22
C GLY A 263 9.21 -15.92 9.49
N SER A 264 9.33 -15.88 8.16
CA SER A 264 9.11 -14.63 7.40
C SER A 264 7.69 -14.06 7.52
N LEU A 265 6.67 -14.92 7.52
CA LEU A 265 5.27 -14.51 7.65
C LEU A 265 4.99 -13.96 9.05
N ALA A 266 5.46 -14.66 10.09
CA ALA A 266 5.29 -14.22 11.48
C ALA A 266 6.13 -12.96 11.79
N LEU A 267 7.37 -12.90 11.29
CA LEU A 267 8.25 -11.75 11.50
C LEU A 267 7.78 -10.53 10.72
N THR A 268 7.18 -10.69 9.55
CA THR A 268 6.59 -9.58 8.81
C THR A 268 5.41 -8.96 9.57
N ALA A 269 4.67 -9.72 10.37
CA ALA A 269 3.64 -9.13 11.24
C ALA A 269 4.23 -8.12 12.24
N VAL A 270 5.53 -8.21 12.56
CA VAL A 270 6.19 -7.35 13.54
C VAL A 270 7.35 -6.55 12.96
N THR A 271 7.61 -6.63 11.66
CA THR A 271 8.74 -6.02 10.96
C THR A 271 8.37 -5.73 9.52
N ASP A 272 8.95 -4.70 8.93
CA ASP A 272 8.71 -4.34 7.53
C ASP A 272 9.10 -5.48 6.57
N ASN A 273 8.22 -5.78 5.61
CA ASN A 273 8.40 -6.87 4.64
C ASN A 273 9.61 -6.66 3.71
N ALA A 274 9.98 -5.42 3.39
CA ALA A 274 11.12 -5.08 2.55
C ALA A 274 12.44 -5.28 3.31
N ALA A 275 12.47 -4.90 4.59
CA ALA A 275 13.60 -5.20 5.46
C ALA A 275 13.87 -6.71 5.56
N LEU A 276 12.82 -7.52 5.69
CA LEU A 276 12.95 -8.97 5.83
C LEU A 276 13.51 -9.65 4.57
N THR A 277 13.07 -9.23 3.40
CA THR A 277 13.56 -9.74 2.11
C THR A 277 14.98 -9.26 1.80
N TYR A 278 15.30 -8.01 2.12
CA TYR A 278 16.67 -7.49 2.04
C TYR A 278 17.64 -8.34 2.87
N LEU A 279 17.29 -8.66 4.12
CA LEU A 279 18.14 -9.50 4.98
C LEU A 279 18.35 -10.89 4.41
N GLY A 280 17.32 -11.50 3.84
CA GLY A 280 17.47 -12.79 3.19
C GLY A 280 18.32 -12.75 1.92
N SER A 281 18.38 -11.61 1.22
CA SER A 281 19.29 -11.41 0.09
C SER A 281 20.77 -11.47 0.47
N LEU A 282 21.09 -11.18 1.74
CA LEU A 282 22.45 -11.24 2.28
C LEU A 282 22.91 -12.66 2.63
N ILE A 283 22.01 -13.65 2.63
CA ILE A 283 22.33 -15.04 2.95
C ILE A 283 23.03 -15.68 1.73
N ALA A 284 24.35 -15.82 1.82
CA ALA A 284 25.13 -16.51 0.80
C ALA A 284 24.68 -17.97 0.63
N GLY A 285 24.46 -18.39 -0.63
CA GLY A 285 24.11 -19.79 -0.94
C GLY A 285 22.66 -20.20 -0.62
N ILE A 286 21.75 -19.25 -0.40
CA ILE A 286 20.32 -19.55 -0.23
C ILE A 286 19.77 -20.27 -1.46
N SER A 287 19.08 -21.39 -1.25
CA SER A 287 18.50 -22.19 -2.34
C SER A 287 17.31 -21.47 -3.01
N ASP A 288 17.06 -21.74 -4.29
CA ASP A 288 15.95 -21.08 -5.00
C ASP A 288 14.57 -21.31 -4.37
N PRO A 289 14.23 -22.52 -3.86
CA PRO A 289 13.00 -22.71 -3.09
C PRO A 289 12.96 -21.85 -1.81
N ALA A 290 14.10 -21.66 -1.15
CA ALA A 290 14.18 -20.81 0.04
C ALA A 290 13.99 -19.32 -0.29
N LYS A 291 14.55 -18.85 -1.42
CA LYS A 291 14.31 -17.48 -1.92
C LYS A 291 12.83 -17.24 -2.18
N TYR A 292 12.17 -18.18 -2.88
CA TYR A 292 10.74 -18.09 -3.14
C TYR A 292 9.93 -18.03 -1.84
N MET A 293 10.19 -18.97 -0.92
CA MET A 293 9.48 -19.08 0.36
C MET A 293 9.67 -17.86 1.27
N LEU A 294 10.85 -17.25 1.25
CA LEU A 294 11.11 -16.01 1.97
C LEU A 294 10.23 -14.86 1.45
N VAL A 295 10.23 -14.63 0.13
CA VAL A 295 9.50 -13.52 -0.48
C VAL A 295 7.99 -13.76 -0.39
N ALA A 296 7.53 -14.99 -0.67
CA ALA A 296 6.14 -15.39 -0.53
C ALA A 296 5.61 -15.17 0.89
N GLY A 297 6.40 -15.55 1.91
CA GLY A 297 6.04 -15.33 3.31
C GLY A 297 6.00 -13.85 3.69
N ALA A 298 6.97 -13.06 3.21
CA ALA A 298 7.03 -11.63 3.45
C ALA A 298 5.83 -10.89 2.83
N VAL A 299 5.51 -11.14 1.57
CA VAL A 299 4.39 -10.46 0.89
C VAL A 299 3.03 -10.90 1.41
N ALA A 300 2.86 -12.19 1.75
CA ALA A 300 1.61 -12.69 2.35
C ALA A 300 1.39 -12.15 3.77
N GLY A 301 2.45 -12.05 4.57
CA GLY A 301 2.40 -11.51 5.93
C GLY A 301 2.25 -9.98 5.99
N GLY A 302 2.56 -9.27 4.90
CA GLY A 302 2.59 -7.80 4.84
C GLY A 302 1.27 -7.11 5.18
N GLY A 303 0.14 -7.83 5.19
CA GLY A 303 -1.15 -7.28 5.60
C GLY A 303 -1.54 -7.48 7.07
N LEU A 304 -0.74 -8.20 7.87
CA LEU A 304 -1.14 -8.63 9.22
C LEU A 304 -1.20 -7.49 10.25
N THR A 305 -0.37 -6.46 10.10
CA THR A 305 -0.32 -5.33 11.05
C THR A 305 -0.01 -4.01 10.35
N VAL A 306 -0.10 -2.90 11.09
CA VAL A 306 0.21 -1.55 10.58
C VAL A 306 1.68 -1.40 10.18
N ILE A 307 2.59 -2.12 10.83
CA ILE A 307 4.04 -2.02 10.59
C ILE A 307 4.56 -3.03 9.56
N ALA A 308 3.72 -3.98 9.15
CA ALA A 308 4.12 -5.08 8.29
C ALA A 308 4.47 -4.66 6.86
N ASN A 309 3.92 -3.53 6.41
CA ASN A 309 4.18 -3.00 5.08
C ASN A 309 4.00 -1.46 5.07
N ALA A 310 4.86 -0.75 4.36
CA ALA A 310 4.89 0.71 4.27
C ALA A 310 3.56 1.41 3.91
N PRO A 311 2.65 0.84 3.08
CA PRO A 311 1.35 1.42 2.78
C PRO A 311 0.32 1.28 3.92
N ASN A 312 0.46 0.31 4.83
CA ASN A 312 -0.57 0.03 5.84
C ASN A 312 -0.88 1.23 6.76
N PRO A 313 0.10 2.02 7.24
CA PRO A 313 -0.17 3.25 7.97
C PRO A 313 -1.01 4.25 7.17
N ALA A 314 -0.85 4.31 5.84
CA ALA A 314 -1.68 5.16 4.97
C ALA A 314 -3.13 4.70 4.96
N GLY A 315 -3.35 3.39 4.82
CA GLY A 315 -4.70 2.82 4.92
C GLY A 315 -5.36 3.12 6.27
N VAL A 316 -4.64 2.97 7.39
CA VAL A 316 -5.15 3.34 8.71
C VAL A 316 -5.47 4.84 8.79
N ALA A 317 -4.55 5.71 8.36
CA ALA A 317 -4.72 7.15 8.46
C ALA A 317 -5.95 7.65 7.69
N LEU A 318 -6.23 7.06 6.53
CA LEU A 318 -7.35 7.42 5.66
C LEU A 318 -8.68 6.81 6.11
N LEU A 319 -8.67 5.61 6.69
CA LEU A 319 -9.89 4.84 6.97
C LEU A 319 -10.35 4.87 8.43
N ARG A 320 -9.49 5.29 9.37
CA ARG A 320 -9.80 5.27 10.82
C ARG A 320 -11.06 6.04 11.20
N LYS A 321 -11.41 7.12 10.48
CA LYS A 321 -12.64 7.91 10.72
C LYS A 321 -13.91 7.07 10.56
N GLY A 322 -13.84 5.95 9.85
CA GLY A 322 -14.93 5.01 9.68
C GLY A 322 -15.13 4.05 10.85
N PHE A 323 -14.20 3.98 11.81
CA PHE A 323 -14.25 3.06 12.96
C PHE A 323 -14.84 3.74 14.20
N ALA A 324 -15.17 2.93 15.22
CA ALA A 324 -15.51 3.46 16.53
C ALA A 324 -14.32 4.26 17.09
N ASP A 325 -14.61 5.37 17.75
CA ASP A 325 -13.61 6.27 18.34
C ASP A 325 -12.56 6.81 17.35
N GLU A 326 -12.85 6.78 16.04
CA GLU A 326 -11.94 7.17 14.96
C GLU A 326 -10.56 6.51 15.02
N SER A 327 -10.52 5.27 15.51
CA SER A 327 -9.29 4.52 15.78
C SER A 327 -9.35 3.08 15.26
N VAL A 328 -8.20 2.52 14.91
CA VAL A 328 -8.06 1.14 14.46
C VAL A 328 -7.23 0.39 15.48
N GLY A 329 -7.83 -0.59 16.16
CA GLY A 329 -7.14 -1.41 17.14
C GLY A 329 -6.23 -2.45 16.49
N ALA A 330 -5.01 -2.60 17.01
CA ALA A 330 -4.02 -3.55 16.49
C ALA A 330 -4.53 -5.01 16.51
N GLY A 331 -5.19 -5.43 17.60
CA GLY A 331 -5.77 -6.77 17.70
C GLY A 331 -6.91 -7.02 16.72
N GLY A 332 -7.76 -6.01 16.49
CA GLY A 332 -8.84 -6.10 15.51
C GLY A 332 -8.31 -6.23 14.08
N LEU A 333 -7.29 -5.43 13.73
CA LEU A 333 -6.61 -5.52 12.43
C LEU A 333 -5.98 -6.90 12.23
N LEU A 334 -5.22 -7.38 13.21
CA LEU A 334 -4.57 -8.69 13.13
C LEU A 334 -5.61 -9.79 12.87
N LEU A 335 -6.67 -9.85 13.68
CA LEU A 335 -7.74 -10.85 13.52
C LEU A 335 -8.45 -10.72 12.17
N GLY A 336 -8.69 -9.50 11.70
CA GLY A 336 -9.30 -9.24 10.39
C GLY A 336 -8.42 -9.69 9.21
N ALA A 337 -7.09 -9.66 9.39
CA ALA A 337 -6.12 -10.05 8.36
C ALA A 337 -5.81 -11.55 8.32
N LEU A 338 -6.10 -12.34 9.37
CA LEU A 338 -5.72 -13.76 9.41
C LEU A 338 -6.30 -14.59 8.24
N ALA A 339 -7.60 -14.45 7.98
CA ALA A 339 -8.27 -15.19 6.91
C ALA A 339 -7.74 -14.82 5.52
N PRO A 340 -7.66 -13.54 5.11
CA PRO A 340 -7.09 -13.20 3.81
C PRO A 340 -5.61 -13.55 3.67
N THR A 341 -4.83 -13.46 4.76
CA THR A 341 -3.43 -13.92 4.78
C THR A 341 -3.34 -15.43 4.57
N ALA A 342 -4.23 -16.21 5.18
CA ALA A 342 -4.26 -17.66 4.97
C ALA A 342 -4.58 -18.02 3.50
N ILE A 343 -5.51 -17.30 2.86
CA ILE A 343 -5.82 -17.48 1.44
C ILE A 343 -4.59 -17.17 0.57
N ALA A 344 -3.89 -16.05 0.86
CA ALA A 344 -2.65 -15.70 0.17
C ALA A 344 -1.54 -16.74 0.37
N ALA A 345 -1.34 -17.20 1.61
CA ALA A 345 -0.37 -18.22 1.94
C ALA A 345 -0.66 -19.54 1.21
N LEU A 346 -1.92 -20.00 1.20
CA LEU A 346 -2.33 -21.20 0.48
C LEU A 346 -2.09 -21.06 -1.03
N ALA A 347 -2.38 -19.90 -1.62
CA ALA A 347 -2.12 -19.65 -3.03
C ALA A 347 -0.61 -19.73 -3.33
N PHE A 348 0.27 -19.15 -2.51
CA PHE A 348 1.71 -19.25 -2.74
C PHE A 348 2.30 -20.64 -2.46
N LEU A 349 1.70 -21.41 -1.55
CA LEU A 349 2.13 -22.77 -1.23
C LEU A 349 1.62 -23.81 -2.24
N SER A 350 0.54 -23.52 -2.97
CA SER A 350 0.09 -24.38 -4.06
C SER A 350 1.14 -24.46 -5.17
N PHE A 351 1.40 -25.66 -5.69
CA PHE A 351 2.46 -25.96 -6.67
C PHE A 351 2.24 -25.20 -7.97
#